data_AF-A0A2T2VVP0-F1
#
_entry.id   AF-A0A2T2VVP0-F1
#
_cell.length_a   1.000
_cell.length_b   1.000
_cell.length_c   1.000
_cell.angle_alpha   90.00
_cell.angle_beta   90.00
_cell.angle_gamma   90.00
#
_symmetry.space_group_name_H-M   'P 1'
#
loop_
_entity.id
_entity.type
_entity.pdbx_description
1 polymer ?
#
loop_
_entity_poly.entity_id
_entity_poly.type
_entity_poly.pdbx_seq_one_letter_code
_entity_poly.pdbx_strand_id
1 'polypeptide(L)' 'MKYYIIAGEASGDLHASNLMKALLLEDSEAEFRFWGGDKMQAVGGTLV' A
#
# COMPACT_ATOMS: atom_id res chain seq x y z
N MET A 1 10.51 1.01 7.38
CA MET A 1 11.17 0.37 6.19
C MET A 1 10.56 0.91 4.89
N LYS A 2 11.24 0.79 3.75
CA LYS A 2 10.73 1.28 2.45
C LYS A 2 10.15 0.13 1.62
N TYR A 3 8.88 0.22 1.24
CA TYR A 3 8.15 -0.81 0.50
C TYR A 3 7.72 -0.30 -0.88
N TYR A 4 7.91 -1.15 -1.90
CA TYR A 4 7.36 -0.93 -3.24
C TYR A 4 6.33 -2.02 -3.56
N ILE A 5 5.07 -1.64 -3.80
CA ILE A 5 3.95 -2.58 -4.00
C ILE A 5 3.26 -2.30 -5.33
N ILE A 6 2.93 -3.35 -6.09
CA ILE A 6 2.26 -3.24 -7.40
C ILE A 6 0.98 -4.07 -7.36
N ALA A 7 -0.14 -3.41 -7.66
CA ALA A 7 -1.46 -4.02 -7.84
C ALA A 7 -2.08 -3.55 -9.15
N GLY A 8 -2.36 -4.48 -10.06
CA GLY A 8 -2.91 -4.17 -11.40
C GLY A 8 -4.41 -4.40 -11.57
N GLU A 9 -5.10 -4.85 -10.53
CA GLU A 9 -6.52 -5.16 -10.54
C GLU A 9 -7.18 -4.78 -9.20
N ALA A 10 -8.51 -4.68 -9.18
CA ALA A 10 -9.28 -4.25 -8.01
C ALA A 10 -9.10 -5.16 -6.78
N SER A 11 -8.98 -6.48 -7.00
CA SER A 11 -8.63 -7.46 -5.96
C SER A 11 -7.23 -7.20 -5.39
N GLY A 12 -6.26 -6.93 -6.26
CA GLY A 12 -4.90 -6.56 -5.88
C GLY A 12 -4.88 -5.30 -5.01
N ASP A 13 -5.60 -4.25 -5.41
CA ASP A 13 -5.73 -3.00 -4.65
C ASP A 13 -6.32 -3.24 -3.25
N LEU A 14 -7.36 -4.07 -3.16
CA LEU A 14 -7.95 -4.47 -1.88
C LEU A 14 -6.94 -5.18 -0.98
N HIS A 15 -6.28 -6.24 -1.47
CA HIS A 15 -5.36 -7.02 -0.67
C HIS A 15 -4.10 -6.23 -0.28
N ALA A 16 -3.55 -5.47 -1.22
CA ALA A 16 -2.38 -4.63 -0.97
C ALA A 16 -2.68 -3.50 0.04
N SER A 17 -3.86 -2.88 -0.02
CA SER A 17 -4.25 -1.88 0.99
C SER A 17 -4.32 -2.47 2.40
N ASN A 18 -4.77 -3.72 2.55
CA ASN A 18 -4.81 -4.40 3.84
C ASN A 18 -3.40 -4.76 4.33
N LEU A 19 -2.51 -5.18 3.43
CA LEU A 19 -1.09 -5.39 3.74
C LEU A 19 -0.43 -4.09 4.21
N MET A 20 -0.62 -2.97 3.52
CA MET A 20 -0.06 -1.66 3.91
C MET A 20 -0.54 -1.25 5.31
N LYS A 21 -1.83 -1.44 5.62
CA LYS A 21 -2.38 -1.17 6.96
C LYS A 21 -1.74 -2.05 8.03
N ALA A 22 -1.58 -3.34 7.77
CA ALA A 22 -0.94 -4.26 8.71
C ALA A 22 0.54 -3.91 8.93
N LEU A 23 1.25 -3.53 7.86
CA LEU A 23 2.65 -3.08 7.96
C LEU A 23 2.79 -1.82 8.82
N LEU A 24 1.85 -0.87 8.73
CA LEU A 24 1.85 0.32 9.60
C LEU A 24 1.60 0.01 11.08
N LEU A 25 0.95 -1.10 11.41
CA LEU A 25 0.77 -1.55 12.79
C LEU A 25 2.08 -2.11 13.36
N GLU A 26 2.86 -2.82 12.55
CA GLU A 26 4.13 -3.42 12.96
C GLU A 26 5.32 -2.44 12.85
N ASP A 27 5.26 -1.53 11.88
CA ASP A 27 6.29 -0.56 11.54
C ASP A 27 5.62 0.79 11.25
N SER A 28 5.52 1.63 12.27
CA SER A 28 4.90 2.96 12.17
C SER A 28 5.68 3.93 11.26
N GLU A 29 6.93 3.60 10.95
CA GLU A 29 7.80 4.35 10.02
C GLU A 29 7.87 3.68 8.63
N ALA A 30 6.90 2.83 8.30
CA ALA A 30 6.79 2.25 6.96
C ALA A 30 6.51 3.33 5.92
N GLU A 31 7.38 3.42 4.91
CA GLU A 31 7.23 4.30 3.76
C GLU A 31 6.79 3.48 2.54
N PHE A 32 5.71 3.91 1.88
CA PHE A 32 5.17 3.21 0.72
C PHE A 32 5.36 4.01 -0.57
N ARG A 33 5.79 3.30 -1.61
CA ARG A 33 5.67 3.71 -3.01
C ARG A 33 4.91 2.60 -3.74
N PHE A 34 3.96 2.93 -4.59
CA PHE A 34 3.14 1.89 -5.19
C PHE A 34 2.51 2.25 -6.52
N TRP A 35 2.12 1.23 -7.26
CA TRP A 35 1.16 1.30 -8.36
C TRP A 35 -0.08 0.52 -7.93
N GLY A 36 -1.25 1.15 -7.91
CA GLY A 36 -2.45 0.58 -7.32
C GLY A 36 -3.68 1.47 -7.51
N GLY A 37 -4.78 1.13 -6.85
CA GLY A 37 -6.04 1.86 -6.96
C GLY A 37 -6.32 2.75 -5.74
N ASP A 38 -7.59 3.14 -5.65
CA ASP A 38 -8.06 4.10 -4.64
C ASP A 38 -7.89 3.56 -3.20
N LYS A 39 -7.92 2.24 -2.98
CA LYS A 39 -7.79 1.68 -1.62
C LYS A 39 -6.36 1.80 -1.12
N MET A 40 -5.36 1.52 -1.95
CA MET A 40 -3.95 1.75 -1.59
C MET A 40 -3.69 3.25 -1.42
N GLN A 41 -4.25 4.10 -2.29
CA GLN A 41 -4.15 5.55 -2.14
C GLN A 41 -4.73 6.07 -0.82
N ALA A 42 -5.84 5.50 -0.35
CA ALA A 42 -6.44 5.86 0.93
C ALA A 42 -5.58 5.47 2.14
N VAL A 43 -4.64 4.51 2.01
CA VAL A 43 -3.68 4.19 3.08
C VAL A 43 -2.54 5.20 3.12
N GLY A 44 -2.13 5.72 1.97
CA GLY A 44 -1.11 6.76 1.84
C GLY A 44 0.20 6.24 1.23
N GLY A 45 1.17 7.15 1.08
CA GLY A 45 2.42 6.92 0.36
C GLY A 45 2.42 7.59 -1.02
N THR A 46 3.41 7.22 -1.85
CA THR A 46 3.59 7.80 -3.19
C THR A 46 3.06 6.87 -4.28
N LEU A 47 1.98 7.27 -4.95
CA LEU A 47 1.48 6.61 -6.17
C LEU A 47 2.41 6.96 -7.36
N VAL A 48 2.76 5.96 -8.17
CA VAL A 48 3.64 6.07 -9.36
C VAL A 48 2.84 5.87 -10.64
#